data_AF-A0A366HT18-F1
#
_entry.id   AF-A0A366HT18-F1
#
_cell.length_a   1.000
_cell.length_b   1.000
_cell.length_c   1.000
_cell.angle_alpha   90.00
_cell.angle_beta   90.00
_cell.angle_gamma   90.00
#
_symmetry.space_group_name_H-M   'P 1'
#
loop_
_entity.id
_entity.type
_entity.pdbx_description
1 polymer ?
#
loop_
_entity_poly.entity_id
_entity_poly.type
_entity_poly.pdbx_seq_one_letter_code
_entity_poly.pdbx_strand_id
1 'polypeptide(L)'
;MLGIKTRSEAQPKDPCAYARRITPQVDARAIPPIISRLSSPASPFGYFRVKMVRSFDELVTTAFNSGINALCWQRELAGDFGEIVKKLGVTDGIVSVEDEELLALDLSEAGNAARDILIADQELLRSWELSPNLDCVHTGLREMDGEPVPTDVYSFHADSATTMADTYLCTYYGATSEGLRNEEAVRRVDVPETRTTLLERFGGEDDEAFREYLQDNCYDLHYAPLPGAQPYTFGIGNLWRIAIQYPGCPVPPCIHRAPTTEPGQMPRLLLIS
;
A
#
# COMPACT_ATOMS: atom_id res chain seq x y z
N MET A 1 43.72 29.40 -15.04
CA MET A 1 43.58 29.43 -13.57
C MET A 1 42.09 29.57 -13.27
N LEU A 2 41.54 28.52 -12.67
CA LEU A 2 40.18 28.31 -12.13
C LEU A 2 38.95 28.79 -12.94
N GLY A 3 38.34 27.84 -13.64
CA GLY A 3 36.91 27.87 -13.97
C GLY A 3 36.08 27.28 -12.83
N ILE A 4 35.01 27.98 -12.47
CA ILE A 4 34.05 27.62 -11.41
C ILE A 4 33.10 26.56 -11.97
N LYS A 5 33.16 25.33 -11.44
CA LYS A 5 32.14 24.30 -11.65
C LYS A 5 31.10 24.41 -10.54
N THR A 6 29.88 24.76 -10.91
CA THR A 6 28.69 24.62 -10.06
C THR A 6 28.39 23.14 -9.83
N ARG A 7 28.23 22.76 -8.57
CA ARG A 7 27.78 21.41 -8.15
C ARG A 7 26.28 21.30 -8.42
N SER A 8 25.88 20.31 -9.22
CA SER A 8 24.49 19.87 -9.27
C SER A 8 24.19 19.08 -7.99
N GLU A 9 23.18 19.51 -7.25
CA GLU A 9 22.60 18.74 -6.14
C GLU A 9 21.92 17.49 -6.71
N ALA A 10 22.31 16.33 -6.19
CA ALA A 10 21.72 15.05 -6.51
C ALA A 10 20.54 14.78 -5.57
N GLN A 11 19.38 14.43 -6.12
CA GLN A 11 18.23 13.95 -5.38
C GLN A 11 18.56 12.62 -4.69
N PRO A 12 18.03 12.35 -3.47
CA PRO A 12 18.18 11.05 -2.82
C PRO A 12 17.33 10.02 -3.58
N LYS A 13 17.97 8.91 -3.96
CA LYS A 13 17.31 7.76 -4.58
C LYS A 13 16.75 6.87 -3.48
N ASP A 14 15.43 6.69 -3.49
CA ASP A 14 14.74 5.65 -2.75
C ASP A 14 15.18 4.26 -3.28
N PRO A 15 15.69 3.34 -2.45
CA PRO A 15 16.22 2.07 -2.93
C PRO A 15 15.14 1.06 -3.36
N CYS A 16 13.86 1.28 -3.05
CA CYS A 16 12.87 0.19 -3.05
C CYS A 16 12.08 0.00 -4.36
N ALA A 17 12.46 0.67 -5.46
CA ALA A 17 11.78 0.55 -6.75
C ALA A 17 12.72 0.06 -7.87
N TYR A 18 12.93 -1.27 -8.00
CA TYR A 18 13.25 -1.88 -9.31
C TYR A 18 13.12 -3.42 -9.29
N ALA A 19 12.09 -3.95 -9.96
CA ALA A 19 11.93 -5.38 -10.19
C ALA A 19 12.97 -5.90 -11.21
N ARG A 20 13.73 -6.95 -10.86
CA ARG A 20 14.62 -7.67 -11.80
C ARG A 20 14.07 -9.07 -12.09
N ARG A 21 13.90 -9.39 -13.38
CA ARG A 21 13.55 -10.72 -13.92
C ARG A 21 14.75 -11.65 -13.85
N ILE A 22 14.59 -12.84 -13.25
CA ILE A 22 15.40 -14.03 -13.56
C ILE A 22 14.52 -15.29 -13.40
N THR A 23 14.40 -16.11 -14.45
CA THR A 23 13.97 -17.52 -14.43
C THR A 23 15.17 -18.42 -14.08
N PRO A 24 15.05 -19.54 -13.34
CA PRO A 24 14.62 -20.80 -13.99
C PRO A 24 13.89 -21.86 -13.13
N GLN A 25 13.21 -22.71 -13.88
CA GLN A 25 12.59 -24.04 -13.68
C GLN A 25 13.34 -25.04 -12.78
N VAL A 26 12.67 -25.61 -11.74
CA VAL A 26 12.86 -27.02 -11.29
C VAL A 26 11.64 -27.56 -10.48
N ASP A 27 11.41 -28.87 -10.63
CA ASP A 27 10.42 -29.82 -10.11
C ASP A 27 9.69 -29.58 -8.77
N ALA A 28 8.36 -29.77 -8.82
CA ALA A 28 7.44 -29.77 -7.69
C ALA A 28 7.20 -31.20 -7.14
N ARG A 29 7.43 -31.40 -5.84
CA ARG A 29 6.73 -32.43 -5.04
C ARG A 29 5.88 -31.73 -4.00
N ALA A 30 4.58 -31.98 -4.10
CA ALA A 30 3.50 -31.25 -3.43
C ALA A 30 3.44 -31.49 -1.91
N ILE A 31 3.22 -30.40 -1.16
CA ILE A 31 2.65 -30.39 0.19
C ILE A 31 1.23 -29.81 0.03
N PRO A 32 0.17 -30.43 0.58
CA PRO A 32 -1.21 -30.01 0.33
C PRO A 32 -1.56 -28.71 1.10
N PRO A 33 -2.34 -27.78 0.51
CA PRO A 33 -2.70 -26.54 1.17
C PRO A 33 -3.82 -26.77 2.19
N ILE A 34 -3.63 -26.22 3.39
CA ILE A 34 -4.68 -26.06 4.40
C ILE A 34 -5.53 -24.87 3.95
N ILE A 35 -6.70 -25.14 3.38
CA ILE A 35 -7.69 -24.11 3.03
C ILE A 35 -8.34 -23.62 4.33
N SER A 36 -7.81 -22.52 4.88
CA SER A 36 -8.48 -21.73 5.91
C SER A 36 -9.64 -20.96 5.26
N ARG A 37 -10.87 -21.16 5.77
CA ARG A 37 -12.04 -20.39 5.35
C ARG A 37 -11.87 -18.94 5.77
N LEU A 38 -11.60 -18.06 4.80
CA LEU A 38 -11.59 -16.60 5.01
C LEU A 38 -13.00 -16.14 5.40
N SER A 39 -13.12 -15.61 6.61
CA SER A 39 -14.29 -14.86 7.05
C SER A 39 -14.31 -13.50 6.31
N SER A 40 -15.49 -13.01 5.95
CA SER A 40 -15.62 -11.70 5.30
C SER A 40 -15.02 -10.61 6.18
N PRO A 41 -14.26 -9.64 5.60
CA PRO A 41 -13.60 -8.61 6.39
C PRO A 41 -14.63 -7.78 7.16
N ALA A 42 -14.31 -7.49 8.42
CA ALA A 42 -15.16 -6.67 9.27
C ALA A 42 -15.12 -5.21 8.79
N SER A 43 -16.18 -4.45 9.08
CA SER A 43 -16.17 -3.02 8.79
C SER A 43 -15.20 -2.29 9.74
N PRO A 44 -14.50 -1.21 9.31
CA PRO A 44 -13.69 -0.39 10.20
C PRO A 44 -14.49 0.29 11.31
N PHE A 45 -15.84 0.32 11.21
CA PHE A 45 -16.71 0.91 12.22
C PHE A 45 -16.50 0.26 13.60
N GLY A 46 -15.83 0.99 14.50
CA GLY A 46 -15.58 0.57 15.89
C GLY A 46 -14.12 0.29 16.23
N TYR A 47 -13.20 0.33 15.26
CA TYR A 47 -11.77 0.25 15.59
C TYR A 47 -11.26 1.61 16.08
N PHE A 48 -10.79 1.66 17.34
CA PHE A 48 -10.45 2.92 18.02
C PHE A 48 -9.28 3.70 17.38
N ARG A 49 -8.46 3.06 16.54
CA ARG A 49 -7.38 3.74 15.81
C ARG A 49 -7.81 4.34 14.48
N VAL A 50 -9.03 4.07 14.03
CA VAL A 50 -9.62 4.66 12.83
C VAL A 50 -10.57 5.78 13.24
N LYS A 51 -10.42 6.95 12.61
CA LYS A 51 -11.36 8.06 12.77
C LYS A 51 -11.99 8.41 11.41
N MET A 52 -13.32 8.46 11.40
CA MET A 52 -14.07 8.96 10.25
C MET A 52 -14.05 10.49 10.25
N VAL A 53 -13.78 11.07 9.09
CA VAL A 53 -13.81 12.52 8.84
C VAL A 53 -14.85 12.85 7.77
N ARG A 54 -15.28 14.12 7.71
CA ARG A 54 -16.42 14.53 6.87
C ARG A 54 -16.03 15.27 5.59
N SER A 55 -14.79 15.71 5.49
CA SER A 55 -14.28 16.44 4.32
C SER A 55 -12.81 16.13 4.07
N PHE A 56 -12.34 16.51 2.88
CA PHE A 56 -10.92 16.50 2.56
C PHE A 56 -10.11 17.40 3.51
N ASP A 57 -10.59 18.61 3.82
CA ASP A 57 -9.92 19.50 4.79
C ASP A 57 -9.73 18.83 6.15
N GLU A 58 -10.75 18.14 6.67
CA GLU A 58 -10.61 17.39 7.92
C GLU A 58 -9.61 16.24 7.79
N LEU A 59 -9.54 15.57 6.63
CA LEU A 59 -8.61 14.48 6.36
C LEU A 59 -7.14 14.94 6.46
N VAL A 60 -6.81 16.05 5.81
CA VAL A 60 -5.43 16.55 5.72
C VAL A 60 -5.00 17.38 6.93
N THR A 61 -5.94 18.04 7.62
CA THR A 61 -5.60 18.89 8.79
C THR A 61 -5.71 18.17 10.13
N THR A 62 -6.45 17.06 10.24
CA THR A 62 -6.53 16.31 11.50
C THR A 62 -5.18 15.70 11.83
N ALA A 63 -4.61 16.07 12.98
CA ALA A 63 -3.37 15.47 13.45
C ALA A 63 -3.59 14.03 13.95
N PHE A 64 -2.66 13.14 13.64
CA PHE A 64 -2.58 11.84 14.30
C PHE A 64 -2.20 12.02 15.78
N ASN A 65 -3.03 11.51 16.67
CA ASN A 65 -2.82 11.53 18.12
C ASN A 65 -3.70 10.49 18.79
N SER A 66 -3.50 10.28 20.10
CA SER A 66 -4.38 9.42 20.93
C SER A 66 -4.54 7.99 20.37
N GLY A 67 -3.52 7.50 19.68
CA GLY A 67 -3.51 6.18 19.03
C GLY A 67 -4.25 6.09 17.70
N ILE A 68 -4.93 7.15 17.23
CA ILE A 68 -5.55 7.22 15.91
C ILE A 68 -4.44 7.27 14.86
N ASN A 69 -4.39 6.27 13.99
CA ASN A 69 -3.37 6.12 12.94
C ASN A 69 -3.95 5.96 11.54
N ALA A 70 -5.26 6.06 11.39
CA ALA A 70 -5.94 6.08 10.10
C ALA A 70 -7.13 7.05 10.14
N LEU A 71 -7.23 7.89 9.12
CA LEU A 71 -8.35 8.79 8.88
C LEU A 71 -9.04 8.37 7.60
N CYS A 72 -10.37 8.28 7.63
CA CYS A 72 -11.17 7.86 6.49
C CYS A 72 -12.20 8.94 6.14
N TRP A 73 -12.06 9.53 4.96
CA TRP A 73 -13.13 10.30 4.35
C TRP A 73 -14.00 9.35 3.53
N GLN A 74 -15.07 8.88 4.16
CA GLN A 74 -16.02 7.95 3.52
C GLN A 74 -16.92 8.70 2.56
N ARG A 75 -17.06 8.16 1.34
CA ARG A 75 -17.83 8.79 0.27
C ARG A 75 -18.57 7.75 -0.55
N GLU A 76 -19.68 8.18 -1.13
CA GLU A 76 -20.33 7.50 -2.23
C GLU A 76 -20.06 8.33 -3.49
N LEU A 77 -19.41 7.73 -4.49
CA LEU A 77 -18.96 8.42 -5.69
C LEU A 77 -19.88 8.09 -6.86
N ALA A 78 -20.29 9.12 -7.61
CA ALA A 78 -21.06 8.95 -8.83
C ALA A 78 -20.17 8.58 -10.02
N GLY A 79 -20.76 7.97 -11.06
CA GLY A 79 -20.08 7.66 -12.31
C GLY A 79 -19.69 6.19 -12.47
N ASP A 80 -19.16 5.86 -13.65
CA ASP A 80 -18.72 4.50 -14.01
C ASP A 80 -17.19 4.42 -14.11
N PHE A 81 -16.54 4.19 -12.97
CA PHE A 81 -15.09 3.95 -12.92
C PHE A 81 -14.68 2.65 -13.63
N GLY A 82 -15.61 1.71 -13.79
CA GLY A 82 -15.37 0.47 -14.53
C GLY A 82 -15.26 0.69 -16.04
N GLU A 83 -15.97 1.69 -16.59
CA GLU A 83 -15.79 2.12 -17.97
C GLU A 83 -14.36 2.61 -18.21
N ILE A 84 -13.84 3.45 -17.31
CA ILE A 84 -12.46 3.96 -17.38
C ILE A 84 -11.47 2.79 -17.37
N VAL A 85 -11.59 1.86 -16.42
CA VAL A 85 -10.73 0.67 -16.34
C VAL A 85 -10.79 -0.16 -17.63
N LYS A 86 -11.98 -0.37 -18.20
CA LYS A 86 -12.14 -1.10 -19.48
C LYS A 86 -11.45 -0.36 -20.64
N LYS A 87 -11.56 0.96 -20.69
CA LYS A 87 -10.98 1.80 -21.75
C LYS A 87 -9.46 1.90 -21.66
N LEU A 88 -8.91 1.90 -20.45
CA LEU A 88 -7.46 1.80 -20.22
C LEU A 88 -6.90 0.45 -20.67
N GLY A 89 -7.67 -0.63 -20.55
CA GLY A 89 -7.36 -1.92 -21.16
C GLY A 89 -6.10 -2.60 -20.62
N VAL A 90 -5.69 -2.29 -19.38
CA VAL A 90 -4.51 -2.87 -18.73
C VAL A 90 -4.74 -4.36 -18.47
N THR A 91 -3.83 -5.21 -18.95
CA THR A 91 -3.95 -6.67 -18.84
C THR A 91 -2.89 -7.33 -17.96
N ASP A 92 -1.83 -6.61 -17.57
CA ASP A 92 -0.80 -7.09 -16.65
C ASP A 92 0.03 -5.91 -16.11
N GLY A 93 0.47 -6.01 -14.86
CA GLY A 93 1.35 -5.04 -14.21
C GLY A 93 0.63 -3.84 -13.57
N ILE A 94 1.40 -2.78 -13.35
CA ILE A 94 0.94 -1.50 -12.80
C ILE A 94 1.19 -0.45 -13.88
N VAL A 95 0.14 0.27 -14.26
CA VAL A 95 0.20 1.35 -15.24
C VAL A 95 -0.31 2.62 -14.58
N SER A 96 0.59 3.58 -14.39
CA SER A 96 0.23 4.93 -13.96
C SER A 96 -0.50 5.65 -15.10
N VAL A 97 -1.54 6.39 -14.75
CA VAL A 97 -2.48 7.04 -15.67
C VAL A 97 -2.45 8.54 -15.40
N GLU A 98 -2.01 9.31 -16.40
CA GLU A 98 -1.92 10.76 -16.30
C GLU A 98 -3.27 11.44 -16.61
N ASP A 99 -3.43 12.69 -16.18
CA ASP A 99 -4.66 13.47 -16.38
C ASP A 99 -4.98 13.63 -17.88
N GLU A 100 -3.96 13.82 -18.73
CA GLU A 100 -4.15 13.92 -20.18
C GLU A 100 -4.66 12.62 -20.80
N GLU A 101 -4.23 11.47 -20.28
CA GLU A 101 -4.70 10.16 -20.74
C GLU A 101 -6.16 9.95 -20.37
N LEU A 102 -6.55 10.34 -19.14
CA LEU A 102 -7.94 10.34 -18.69
C LEU A 102 -8.82 11.24 -19.57
N LEU A 103 -8.36 12.45 -19.88
CA LEU A 103 -9.09 13.42 -20.72
C LEU A 103 -9.25 12.95 -22.17
N ALA A 104 -8.32 12.14 -22.67
CA ALA A 104 -8.37 11.58 -24.02
C ALA A 104 -9.36 10.40 -24.19
N LEU A 105 -9.89 9.84 -23.10
CA LEU A 105 -10.83 8.73 -23.15
C LEU A 105 -12.19 9.17 -23.72
N ASP A 106 -12.65 8.46 -24.76
CA ASP A 106 -14.03 8.56 -25.24
C ASP A 106 -14.96 7.78 -24.29
N LEU A 107 -15.69 8.53 -23.45
CA LEU A 107 -16.48 8.01 -22.32
C LEU A 107 -17.94 8.42 -22.43
N SER A 108 -18.82 7.59 -21.85
CA SER A 108 -20.22 7.94 -21.60
C SER A 108 -20.36 9.11 -20.62
N GLU A 109 -21.56 9.66 -20.43
CA GLU A 109 -21.81 10.68 -19.39
C GLU A 109 -21.41 10.20 -17.99
N ALA A 110 -21.70 8.94 -17.66
CA ALA A 110 -21.31 8.34 -16.38
C ALA A 110 -19.78 8.16 -16.27
N GLY A 111 -19.11 7.79 -17.37
CA GLY A 111 -17.65 7.72 -17.41
C GLY A 111 -16.98 9.09 -17.28
N ASN A 112 -17.55 10.12 -17.92
CA ASN A 112 -17.10 11.51 -17.76
C ASN A 112 -17.23 11.97 -16.29
N ALA A 113 -18.35 11.67 -15.63
CA ALA A 113 -18.51 12.00 -14.21
C ALA A 113 -17.47 11.30 -13.31
N ALA A 114 -17.14 10.04 -13.59
CA ALA A 114 -16.07 9.32 -12.88
C ALA A 114 -14.69 9.96 -13.14
N ARG A 115 -14.41 10.33 -14.38
CA ARG A 115 -13.16 11.01 -14.75
C ARG A 115 -13.00 12.33 -13.99
N ASP A 116 -14.04 13.14 -13.95
CA ASP A 116 -14.00 14.44 -13.30
C ASP A 116 -13.69 14.31 -11.79
N ILE A 117 -14.16 13.24 -11.14
CA ILE A 117 -13.82 12.91 -9.75
C ILE A 117 -12.34 12.52 -9.60
N LEU A 118 -11.80 11.69 -10.50
CA LEU A 118 -10.39 11.28 -10.45
C LEU A 118 -9.45 12.47 -10.58
N ILE A 119 -9.74 13.36 -11.53
CA ILE A 119 -8.95 14.58 -11.75
C ILE A 119 -9.07 15.50 -10.52
N ALA A 120 -10.28 15.74 -10.02
CA ALA A 120 -10.50 16.59 -8.86
C ALA A 120 -9.81 16.08 -7.59
N ASP A 121 -9.83 14.76 -7.33
CA ASP A 121 -9.15 14.17 -6.17
C ASP A 121 -7.61 14.30 -6.29
N GLN A 122 -7.05 14.11 -7.49
CA GLN A 122 -5.62 14.35 -7.74
C GLN A 122 -5.26 15.83 -7.55
N GLU A 123 -6.07 16.77 -8.06
CA GLU A 123 -5.87 18.21 -7.86
C GLU A 123 -5.93 18.60 -6.39
N LEU A 124 -6.87 18.03 -5.61
CA LEU A 124 -6.97 18.25 -4.17
C LEU A 124 -5.68 17.83 -3.46
N LEU A 125 -5.14 16.65 -3.76
CA LEU A 125 -3.87 16.19 -3.17
C LEU A 125 -2.69 17.07 -3.60
N ARG A 126 -2.57 17.42 -4.89
CA ARG A 126 -1.52 18.33 -5.40
C ARG A 126 -1.60 19.71 -4.75
N SER A 127 -2.80 20.22 -4.46
CA SER A 127 -2.99 21.50 -3.77
C SER A 127 -2.45 21.52 -2.33
N TRP A 128 -2.21 20.34 -1.75
CA TRP A 128 -1.58 20.12 -0.46
C TRP A 128 -0.11 19.69 -0.57
N GLU A 129 0.52 19.97 -1.71
CA GLU A 129 1.93 19.63 -1.99
C GLU A 129 2.23 18.11 -1.92
N LEU A 130 1.19 17.30 -2.09
CA LEU A 130 1.32 15.84 -2.20
C LEU A 130 1.60 15.43 -3.67
N SER A 131 2.02 14.19 -3.87
CA SER A 131 2.44 13.65 -5.17
C SER A 131 1.57 12.46 -5.58
N PRO A 132 0.28 12.69 -5.90
CA PRO A 132 -0.63 11.61 -6.24
C PRO A 132 -0.23 10.89 -7.52
N ASN A 133 -0.41 9.58 -7.51
CA ASN A 133 -0.34 8.71 -8.67
C ASN A 133 -1.64 7.89 -8.77
N LEU A 134 -2.28 7.95 -9.93
CA LEU A 134 -3.42 7.11 -10.26
C LEU A 134 -2.94 5.89 -11.05
N ASP A 135 -3.02 4.71 -10.44
CA ASP A 135 -2.59 3.46 -11.04
C ASP A 135 -3.77 2.57 -11.42
N CYS A 136 -3.68 1.98 -12.62
CA CYS A 136 -4.46 0.83 -13.03
C CYS A 136 -3.63 -0.44 -12.84
N VAL A 137 -4.04 -1.29 -11.90
CA VAL A 137 -3.25 -2.42 -11.38
C VAL A 137 -3.90 -3.74 -11.76
N HIS A 138 -3.18 -4.58 -12.50
CA HIS A 138 -3.58 -5.95 -12.81
C HIS A 138 -2.41 -6.90 -12.56
N THR A 139 -2.29 -7.35 -11.32
CA THR A 139 -1.19 -8.21 -10.88
C THR A 139 -1.79 -9.50 -10.35
N GLY A 140 -1.62 -10.59 -11.12
CA GLY A 140 -2.14 -11.91 -10.75
C GLY A 140 -1.60 -12.41 -9.41
N LEU A 141 -2.13 -13.54 -8.95
CA LEU A 141 -1.66 -14.22 -7.75
C LEU A 141 -0.13 -14.41 -7.80
N ARG A 142 0.58 -13.75 -6.89
CA ARG A 142 1.99 -14.04 -6.66
C ARG A 142 2.10 -15.22 -5.73
N GLU A 143 2.92 -16.19 -6.11
CA GLU A 143 3.41 -17.17 -5.15
C GLU A 143 4.27 -16.41 -4.14
N MET A 144 3.92 -16.53 -2.86
CA MET A 144 4.83 -16.14 -1.79
C MET A 144 6.04 -17.06 -1.92
N ASP A 145 7.20 -16.48 -2.23
CA ASP A 145 8.45 -17.22 -2.24
C ASP A 145 8.73 -17.78 -0.83
N GLY A 146 9.54 -18.84 -0.76
CA GLY A 146 9.95 -19.48 0.50
C GLY A 146 10.82 -18.60 1.41
N GLU A 147 10.71 -17.27 1.26
CA GLU A 147 11.39 -16.28 2.07
C GLU A 147 10.80 -16.25 3.49
N PRO A 148 11.64 -16.04 4.52
CA PRO A 148 11.20 -16.01 5.91
C PRO A 148 10.26 -14.84 6.19
N VAL A 149 10.38 -13.76 5.41
CA VAL A 149 9.54 -12.57 5.48
C VAL A 149 9.20 -12.12 4.05
N PRO A 150 7.93 -12.21 3.62
CA PRO A 150 7.48 -11.63 2.36
C PRO A 150 7.50 -10.10 2.47
N THR A 151 8.25 -9.43 1.60
CA THR A 151 8.45 -7.97 1.63
C THR A 151 7.64 -7.19 0.60
N ASP A 152 6.71 -7.86 -0.10
CA ASP A 152 5.83 -7.19 -1.04
C ASP A 152 4.60 -6.56 -0.36
N VAL A 153 3.88 -5.75 -1.15
CA VAL A 153 2.69 -5.01 -0.70
C VAL A 153 1.48 -5.91 -0.38
N TYR A 154 1.49 -7.20 -0.72
CA TYR A 154 0.42 -8.15 -0.38
C TYR A 154 0.58 -8.73 1.01
N SER A 155 1.80 -8.70 1.55
CA SER A 155 2.07 -8.89 2.96
C SER A 155 1.47 -7.73 3.77
N PHE A 156 0.96 -7.99 4.96
CA PHE A 156 0.60 -6.91 5.88
C PHE A 156 1.87 -6.15 6.26
N HIS A 157 1.90 -4.85 5.98
CA HIS A 157 3.06 -4.00 6.17
C HIS A 157 2.68 -2.65 6.75
N ALA A 158 3.68 -1.97 7.27
CA ALA A 158 3.64 -0.54 7.55
C ALA A 158 4.58 0.16 6.57
N ASP A 159 4.11 1.26 5.96
CA ASP A 159 4.99 2.12 5.18
C ASP A 159 5.97 2.84 6.10
N SER A 160 7.07 3.34 5.53
CA SER A 160 8.02 4.15 6.28
C SER A 160 8.63 5.27 5.45
N ALA A 161 9.13 6.30 6.13
CA ALA A 161 9.87 7.40 5.54
C ALA A 161 10.94 7.90 6.50
N THR A 162 11.95 8.59 5.95
CA THR A 162 13.03 9.22 6.73
C THR A 162 12.61 10.56 7.34
N THR A 163 11.48 11.12 6.89
CA THR A 163 10.91 12.38 7.37
C THR A 163 9.40 12.23 7.57
N MET A 164 8.78 13.22 8.21
CA MET A 164 7.33 13.20 8.44
C MET A 164 6.57 13.17 7.11
N ALA A 165 5.81 12.10 6.91
CA ALA A 165 4.92 11.90 5.78
C ALA A 165 3.79 10.96 6.19
N ASP A 166 2.76 10.87 5.36
CA ASP A 166 1.62 9.97 5.51
C ASP A 166 1.31 9.37 4.12
N THR A 167 0.69 8.19 4.08
CA THR A 167 0.23 7.60 2.82
C THR A 167 -1.25 7.91 2.62
N TYR A 168 -1.64 8.23 1.39
CA TYR A 168 -3.03 8.38 0.97
C TYR A 168 -3.45 7.26 0.05
N LEU A 169 -4.65 6.71 0.23
CA LEU A 169 -5.15 5.58 -0.58
C LEU A 169 -6.64 5.74 -0.89
N CYS A 170 -7.01 5.60 -2.16
CA CYS A 170 -8.42 5.48 -2.58
C CYS A 170 -8.54 4.47 -3.73
N THR A 171 -9.32 3.41 -3.52
CA THR A 171 -9.68 2.49 -4.61
C THR A 171 -11.00 2.93 -5.24
N TYR A 172 -11.01 3.24 -6.53
CA TYR A 172 -12.21 3.67 -7.25
C TYR A 172 -12.95 2.51 -7.93
N TYR A 173 -12.23 1.45 -8.27
CA TYR A 173 -12.79 0.26 -8.90
C TYR A 173 -11.93 -0.97 -8.59
N GLY A 174 -12.55 -2.14 -8.42
CA GLY A 174 -11.87 -3.40 -8.14
C GLY A 174 -11.74 -3.72 -6.64
N ALA A 175 -10.88 -4.68 -6.31
CA ALA A 175 -10.63 -5.10 -4.92
C ALA A 175 -9.93 -3.97 -4.12
N THR A 176 -10.20 -3.84 -2.83
CA THR A 176 -9.66 -2.73 -2.01
C THR A 176 -8.50 -3.19 -1.14
N SER A 177 -7.64 -2.27 -0.73
CA SER A 177 -6.69 -2.55 0.37
C SER A 177 -7.42 -2.92 1.66
N GLU A 178 -6.73 -3.66 2.52
CA GLU A 178 -7.23 -4.07 3.84
C GLU A 178 -6.30 -3.56 4.92
N GLY A 179 -6.87 -3.10 6.04
CA GLY A 179 -6.15 -2.82 7.26
C GLY A 179 -6.18 -4.00 8.22
N LEU A 180 -5.14 -4.12 9.05
CA LEU A 180 -5.06 -5.04 10.18
C LEU A 180 -4.99 -4.23 11.47
N ARG A 181 -5.70 -4.67 12.51
CA ARG A 181 -5.63 -4.00 13.81
C ARG A 181 -4.24 -4.22 14.42
N ASN A 182 -3.66 -3.16 14.98
CA ASN A 182 -2.31 -3.20 15.54
C ASN A 182 -2.22 -4.21 16.69
N GLU A 183 -3.30 -4.39 17.46
CA GLU A 183 -3.40 -5.35 18.56
C GLU A 183 -3.60 -6.80 18.09
N GLU A 184 -3.91 -7.00 16.81
CA GLU A 184 -4.12 -8.31 16.17
C GLU A 184 -2.94 -8.68 15.25
N ALA A 185 -1.82 -7.99 15.37
CA ALA A 185 -0.64 -8.14 14.52
C ALA A 185 0.62 -8.39 15.35
N VAL A 186 1.55 -9.15 14.78
CA VAL A 186 2.92 -9.31 15.30
C VAL A 186 3.90 -9.06 14.16
N ARG A 187 4.99 -8.31 14.41
CA ARG A 187 6.04 -8.15 13.41
C ARG A 187 6.65 -9.50 13.12
N ARG A 188 6.90 -9.81 11.85
CA ARG A 188 7.47 -11.10 11.45
C ARG A 188 8.85 -11.32 12.05
N VAL A 189 9.66 -10.26 12.16
CA VAL A 189 10.98 -10.30 12.80
C VAL A 189 10.95 -10.56 14.32
N ASP A 190 9.80 -10.44 14.96
CA ASP A 190 9.60 -10.76 16.38
C ASP A 190 9.10 -12.21 16.60
N VAL A 191 8.75 -12.92 15.52
CA VAL A 191 8.40 -14.35 15.58
C VAL A 191 9.70 -15.15 15.78
N PRO A 192 9.84 -15.99 16.82
CA PRO A 192 11.11 -16.64 17.17
C PRO A 192 11.72 -17.46 16.04
N GLU A 193 10.91 -18.23 15.31
CA GLU A 193 11.37 -19.07 14.20
C GLU A 193 11.89 -18.20 13.04
N THR A 194 11.14 -17.17 12.67
CA THR A 194 11.53 -16.20 11.63
C THR A 194 12.82 -15.46 12.02
N ARG A 195 12.90 -14.99 13.27
CA ARG A 195 14.08 -14.28 13.77
C ARG A 195 15.33 -15.16 13.73
N THR A 196 15.20 -16.42 14.14
CA THR A 196 16.29 -17.41 14.10
C THR A 196 16.77 -17.61 12.66
N THR A 197 15.85 -17.83 11.72
CA THR A 197 16.21 -17.98 10.29
C THR A 197 16.88 -16.73 9.72
N LEU A 198 16.42 -15.52 10.06
CA LEU A 198 17.04 -14.28 9.62
C LEU A 198 18.43 -14.08 10.23
N LEU A 199 18.62 -14.44 11.49
CA LEU A 199 19.91 -14.35 12.17
C LEU A 199 20.93 -15.33 11.60
N GLU A 200 20.50 -16.56 11.29
CA GLU A 200 21.32 -17.56 10.59
C GLU A 200 21.76 -17.07 9.19
N ARG A 201 20.85 -16.40 8.46
CA ARG A 201 21.16 -15.79 7.15
C ARG A 201 22.13 -14.61 7.27
N PHE A 202 22.01 -13.83 8.34
CA PHE A 202 22.91 -12.70 8.62
C PHE A 202 24.32 -13.19 8.99
N GLY A 203 24.43 -14.28 9.77
CA GLY A 203 25.71 -14.89 10.15
C GLY A 203 26.48 -14.14 11.25
N GLY A 204 25.80 -13.29 12.01
CA GLY A 204 26.35 -12.49 13.11
C GLY A 204 25.58 -12.65 14.42
N GLU A 205 25.82 -11.74 15.36
CA GLU A 205 25.11 -11.67 16.64
C GLU A 205 23.80 -10.88 16.50
N ASP A 206 22.87 -11.09 17.43
CA ASP A 206 21.61 -10.32 17.50
C ASP A 206 21.86 -8.93 18.14
N ASP A 207 22.52 -8.05 17.38
CA ASP A 207 22.96 -6.73 17.82
C ASP A 207 22.47 -5.59 16.89
N GLU A 208 23.11 -4.41 16.96
CA GLU A 208 22.76 -3.26 16.12
C GLU A 208 22.96 -3.54 14.63
N ALA A 209 24.01 -4.27 14.26
CA ALA A 209 24.27 -4.58 12.86
C ALA A 209 23.19 -5.53 12.29
N PHE A 210 22.65 -6.43 13.12
CA PHE A 210 21.49 -7.22 12.73
C PHE A 210 20.23 -6.36 12.56
N ARG A 211 20.01 -5.33 13.39
CA ARG A 211 18.87 -4.40 13.22
C ARG A 211 18.98 -3.60 11.93
N GLU A 212 20.17 -3.10 11.60
CA GLU A 212 20.44 -2.43 10.32
C GLU A 212 20.16 -3.38 9.15
N TYR A 213 20.61 -4.64 9.23
CA TYR A 213 20.30 -5.66 8.23
C TYR A 213 18.78 -5.88 8.06
N LEU A 214 18.00 -5.93 9.14
CA LEU A 214 16.55 -6.06 9.05
C LEU A 214 15.91 -4.86 8.35
N GLN A 215 16.36 -3.65 8.66
CA GLN A 215 15.88 -2.39 8.06
C GLN A 215 16.24 -2.29 6.58
N ASP A 216 17.48 -2.58 6.22
CA ASP A 216 17.97 -2.53 4.82
C ASP A 216 17.20 -3.49 3.90
N ASN A 217 16.65 -4.57 4.47
CA ASN A 217 15.82 -5.54 3.76
C ASN A 217 14.31 -5.34 4.00
N CYS A 218 13.91 -4.26 4.68
CA CYS A 218 12.54 -3.93 5.06
C CYS A 218 11.82 -4.99 5.92
N TYR A 219 12.53 -5.98 6.47
CA TYR A 219 11.89 -7.11 7.17
C TYR A 219 11.12 -6.68 8.42
N ASP A 220 11.57 -5.61 9.08
CA ASP A 220 10.97 -5.07 10.30
C ASP A 220 9.67 -4.29 10.07
N LEU A 221 9.29 -4.06 8.80
CA LEU A 221 8.05 -3.39 8.41
C LEU A 221 6.88 -4.35 8.14
N HIS A 222 7.13 -5.67 8.15
CA HIS A 222 6.10 -6.67 7.82
C HIS A 222 5.54 -7.39 9.05
N TYR A 223 4.24 -7.66 8.98
CA TYR A 223 3.44 -8.20 10.06
C TYR A 223 2.75 -9.50 9.64
N ALA A 224 2.57 -10.38 10.61
CA ALA A 224 1.69 -11.54 10.52
C ALA A 224 0.42 -11.26 11.36
N PRO A 225 -0.76 -11.63 10.86
CA PRO A 225 -1.97 -11.61 11.67
C PRO A 225 -1.87 -12.66 12.78
N LEU A 226 -2.27 -12.28 13.99
CA LEU A 226 -2.44 -13.22 15.10
C LEU A 226 -3.62 -14.17 14.84
N PRO A 227 -3.66 -15.35 15.49
CA PRO A 227 -4.81 -16.24 15.40
C PRO A 227 -6.12 -15.52 15.74
N GLY A 228 -7.09 -15.56 14.84
CA GLY A 228 -8.39 -14.91 15.01
C GLY A 228 -8.44 -13.43 14.64
N ALA A 229 -7.34 -12.84 14.15
CA ALA A 229 -7.31 -11.48 13.63
C ALA A 229 -8.44 -11.23 12.60
N GLN A 230 -8.97 -10.02 12.62
CA GLN A 230 -10.07 -9.57 11.77
C GLN A 230 -9.61 -8.37 10.95
N PRO A 231 -9.02 -8.59 9.76
CA PRO A 231 -8.77 -7.52 8.81
C PRO A 231 -10.07 -6.76 8.47
N TYR A 232 -9.92 -5.48 8.15
CA TYR A 232 -11.01 -4.62 7.73
C TYR A 232 -10.74 -4.00 6.36
N THR A 233 -11.78 -3.85 5.56
CA THR A 233 -11.66 -3.27 4.22
C THR A 233 -11.54 -1.75 4.28
N PHE A 234 -10.72 -1.17 3.39
CA PHE A 234 -10.70 0.28 3.17
C PHE A 234 -11.94 0.75 2.38
N GLY A 235 -12.63 -0.14 1.67
CA GLY A 235 -13.82 0.17 0.89
C GLY A 235 -13.53 0.95 -0.40
N ILE A 236 -14.50 0.92 -1.32
CA ILE A 236 -14.43 1.63 -2.61
C ILE A 236 -14.84 3.09 -2.40
N GLY A 237 -14.13 4.01 -3.05
CA GLY A 237 -14.41 5.46 -3.06
C GLY A 237 -14.03 6.23 -1.80
N ASN A 238 -13.59 5.52 -0.75
CA ASN A 238 -13.12 6.11 0.49
C ASN A 238 -11.69 6.59 0.32
N LEU A 239 -11.44 7.86 0.60
CA LEU A 239 -10.08 8.39 0.64
C LEU A 239 -9.53 8.25 2.06
N TRP A 240 -8.48 7.45 2.19
CA TRP A 240 -7.77 7.21 3.43
C TRP A 240 -6.51 8.05 3.49
N ARG A 241 -6.20 8.51 4.70
CA ARG A 241 -4.87 8.99 5.09
C ARG A 241 -4.40 8.12 6.24
N ILE A 242 -3.27 7.44 6.09
CA ILE A 242 -2.77 6.49 7.07
C ILE A 242 -1.38 6.90 7.55
N ALA A 243 -1.14 6.72 8.85
CA ALA A 243 0.14 7.02 9.46
C ALA A 243 1.17 5.98 9.05
N ILE A 244 2.38 6.45 8.73
CA ILE A 244 3.53 5.61 8.39
C ILE A 244 4.60 5.74 9.47
N GLN A 245 5.61 4.87 9.43
CA GLN A 245 6.74 4.94 10.34
C GLN A 245 7.73 6.03 9.91
N TYR A 246 8.01 6.99 10.78
CA TYR A 246 9.09 7.96 10.62
C TYR A 246 9.62 8.40 12.00
N PRO A 247 10.83 8.96 12.08
CA PRO A 247 11.38 9.44 13.35
C PRO A 247 10.47 10.46 14.04
N GLY A 248 9.99 10.14 15.24
CA GLY A 248 9.12 11.01 16.03
C GLY A 248 7.61 10.91 15.73
N CYS A 249 7.17 9.94 14.94
CA CYS A 249 5.74 9.69 14.68
C CYS A 249 4.97 9.49 16.02
N PRO A 250 3.85 10.21 16.24
CA PRO A 250 3.15 10.23 17.53
C PRO A 250 2.26 9.00 17.78
N VAL A 251 2.08 8.15 16.78
CA VAL A 251 1.19 6.98 16.80
C VAL A 251 1.87 5.80 16.10
N PRO A 252 1.48 4.54 16.39
CA PRO A 252 1.99 3.41 15.61
C PRO A 252 1.50 3.50 14.16
N PRO A 253 2.26 3.00 13.18
CA PRO A 253 1.84 3.02 11.78
C PRO A 253 0.57 2.18 11.55
N CYS A 254 -0.18 2.53 10.52
CA CYS A 254 -1.29 1.72 10.06
C CYS A 254 -0.73 0.47 9.36
N ILE A 255 -1.17 -0.71 9.81
CA ILE A 255 -0.81 -1.98 9.19
C ILE A 255 -1.84 -2.27 8.10
N HIS A 256 -1.39 -2.43 6.87
CA HIS A 256 -2.28 -2.63 5.73
C HIS A 256 -1.64 -3.52 4.65
N ARG A 257 -2.43 -3.91 3.66
CA ARG A 257 -1.94 -4.63 2.47
C ARG A 257 -2.75 -4.30 1.23
N ALA A 258 -2.14 -4.47 0.08
CA ALA A 258 -2.82 -4.52 -1.19
C ALA A 258 -3.60 -5.85 -1.35
N PRO A 259 -4.75 -5.85 -2.03
CA PRO A 259 -5.45 -7.08 -2.40
C PRO A 259 -4.74 -7.76 -3.57
N THR A 260 -4.89 -9.07 -3.68
CA THR A 260 -4.51 -9.83 -4.87
C THR A 260 -5.57 -9.69 -5.96
N THR A 261 -5.16 -9.70 -7.23
CA THR A 261 -6.11 -9.84 -8.36
C THR A 261 -6.33 -11.32 -8.63
N GLU A 262 -7.54 -11.80 -8.38
CA GLU A 262 -7.90 -13.20 -8.67
C GLU A 262 -8.02 -13.42 -10.19
N PRO A 263 -7.76 -14.64 -10.70
CA PRO A 263 -7.95 -14.96 -12.11
C PRO A 263 -9.34 -14.58 -12.62
N GLY A 264 -9.38 -13.78 -13.69
CA GLY A 264 -10.64 -13.31 -14.31
C GLY A 264 -11.24 -12.04 -13.69
N GLN A 265 -10.62 -11.46 -12.66
CA GLN A 265 -11.00 -10.14 -12.16
C GLN A 265 -10.49 -9.02 -13.07
N MET A 266 -11.25 -7.93 -13.12
CA MET A 266 -10.81 -6.70 -13.79
C MET A 266 -9.66 -6.03 -13.01
N PRO A 267 -8.82 -5.22 -13.67
CA PRO A 267 -7.83 -4.39 -13.00
C PRO A 267 -8.47 -3.48 -11.94
N ARG A 268 -7.68 -3.15 -10.92
CA ARG A 268 -8.05 -2.19 -9.88
C ARG A 268 -7.62 -0.79 -10.30
N LEU A 269 -8.47 0.20 -10.05
CA LEU A 269 -8.12 1.62 -10.18
C LEU A 269 -7.84 2.20 -8.78
N LEU A 270 -6.59 2.57 -8.52
CA LEU A 270 -6.08 3.00 -7.23
C LEU A 270 -5.43 4.37 -7.36
N LEU A 271 -5.81 5.33 -6.51
CA LEU A 271 -5.02 6.52 -6.24
C LEU A 271 -4.19 6.28 -4.99
N ILE A 272 -2.90 6.60 -5.08
CA ILE A 272 -1.95 6.60 -3.98
C ILE A 272 -1.19 7.93 -3.95
N SER A 273 -0.84 8.43 -2.76
CA SER A 273 0.07 9.56 -2.60
C SER A 273 0.91 9.45 -1.35
#